data_AF-A0A4W5RXD6-F1
#
_entry.id   AF-A0A4W5RXD6-F1
#
_cell.length_a   1.000
_cell.length_b   1.000
_cell.length_c   1.000
_cell.angle_alpha   90.00
_cell.angle_beta   90.00
_cell.angle_gamma   90.00
#
_symmetry.space_group_name_H-M   'P 1'
#
loop_
_entity.id
_entity.type
_entity.pdbx_description
1 polymer ?
#
loop_
_entity_poly.entity_id
_entity_poly.type
_entity_poly.pdbx_seq_one_letter_code
_entity_poly.pdbx_strand_id
1 'polypeptide(L)'
;MASNEVKPTAKEDENAGNWKDSIFNPRTGEFCGRTAKSWGLILLFYLVFYAFLAGMFVLTIWVMLLTLDDYVPKYRDRVPHPGLVIRPKQLDMLFNRSQPLQFSTYVQTLESFLQQYNDTEQERNEACAAGVYFEQEGELGEQRKACQFKRSSLSRCSGLSDSTFGYAEGRPCVLLKMNRIIGLKPRGDPYVNCTAKRENPIQMQYFPSEGRFDKMYFPYYGNKLHERYVQPLVAVKLLLNKEDYNTELTIECRIEGSDLRNNDDRDKFLGRVTFRITVKE
;
A
#
# COMPACT_ATOMS: atom_id res chain seq x y z
N MET A 1 42.20 -34.53 86.82
CA MET A 1 40.87 -33.88 86.88
C MET A 1 40.96 -32.58 86.13
N ALA A 2 39.91 -32.27 85.34
CA ALA A 2 39.67 -31.08 84.52
C ALA A 2 40.57 -30.94 83.27
N SER A 3 40.08 -30.69 82.06
CA SER A 3 38.73 -30.66 81.47
C SER A 3 38.93 -30.83 79.96
N ASN A 4 38.09 -31.63 79.30
CA ASN A 4 38.06 -31.74 77.85
C ASN A 4 37.45 -30.46 77.25
N GLU A 5 38.19 -29.74 76.41
CA GLU A 5 37.61 -28.72 75.52
C GLU A 5 37.13 -29.38 74.23
N VAL A 6 35.81 -29.38 74.06
CA VAL A 6 35.09 -29.80 72.87
C VAL A 6 35.13 -28.67 71.85
N LYS A 7 35.75 -28.91 70.70
CA LYS A 7 35.68 -28.02 69.53
C LYS A 7 34.30 -28.17 68.89
N PRO A 8 33.49 -27.10 68.73
CA PRO A 8 32.17 -27.25 68.14
C PRO A 8 32.29 -27.54 66.64
N THR A 9 31.52 -28.55 66.24
CA THR A 9 31.29 -28.99 64.88
C THR A 9 30.69 -27.87 64.03
N ALA A 10 31.24 -27.67 62.84
CA ALA A 10 30.61 -26.90 61.79
C ALA A 10 29.24 -27.51 61.50
N LYS A 11 28.17 -26.77 61.75
CA LYS A 11 26.86 -27.06 61.19
C LYS A 11 26.87 -26.49 59.78
N GLU A 12 26.94 -27.39 58.80
CA GLU A 12 26.55 -27.08 57.44
C GLU A 12 25.10 -26.58 57.48
N ASP A 13 24.90 -25.32 57.06
CA ASP A 13 23.57 -24.75 56.91
C ASP A 13 22.86 -25.48 55.76
N GLU A 14 22.05 -26.47 56.11
CA GLU A 14 20.89 -26.87 55.34
C GLU A 14 19.98 -25.65 55.16
N ASN A 15 20.08 -24.98 54.02
CA ASN A 15 18.96 -24.25 53.43
C ASN A 15 19.14 -24.22 51.90
N ALA A 16 18.85 -25.36 51.28
CA ALA A 16 18.30 -25.36 49.94
C ALA A 16 16.96 -24.60 49.96
N GLY A 17 17.05 -23.28 49.90
CA GLY A 17 15.91 -22.37 49.83
C GLY A 17 15.12 -22.67 48.55
N ASN A 18 13.96 -23.29 48.77
CA ASN A 18 12.82 -23.43 47.88
C ASN A 18 12.82 -22.34 46.78
N TRP A 19 12.66 -22.67 45.49
CA TRP A 19 12.68 -21.70 44.37
C TRP A 19 11.78 -20.46 44.62
N LYS A 20 10.72 -20.63 45.42
CA LYS A 20 9.84 -19.56 45.89
C LYS A 20 10.55 -18.49 46.75
N ASP A 21 11.52 -18.89 47.58
CA ASP A 21 12.33 -17.99 48.42
C ASP A 21 13.34 -17.16 47.61
N SER A 22 13.69 -17.62 46.40
CA SER A 22 14.50 -16.84 45.44
C SER A 22 13.71 -15.70 44.79
N ILE A 23 12.39 -15.87 44.64
CA ILE A 23 11.49 -14.87 44.06
C ILE A 23 11.00 -13.89 45.15
N PHE A 24 10.61 -14.41 46.31
CA PHE A 24 10.09 -13.58 47.40
C PHE A 24 10.49 -14.17 48.75
N ASN A 25 11.24 -13.41 49.54
CA ASN A 25 11.61 -13.81 50.89
C ASN A 25 10.64 -13.16 51.90
N PRO A 26 9.68 -13.92 52.47
CA PRO A 26 8.68 -13.38 53.39
C PRO A 26 9.27 -12.92 54.74
N ARG A 27 10.52 -13.30 55.08
CA ARG A 27 11.19 -12.89 56.33
C ARG A 27 11.85 -11.51 56.23
N THR A 28 12.42 -11.18 55.05
CA THR A 28 13.10 -9.90 54.81
C THR A 28 12.26 -8.92 53.96
N GLY A 29 11.16 -9.38 53.37
CA GLY A 29 10.32 -8.58 52.46
C GLY A 29 11.01 -8.26 51.14
N GLU A 30 12.02 -9.04 50.76
CA GLU A 30 12.80 -8.84 49.54
C GLU A 30 12.16 -9.58 48.36
N PHE A 31 12.05 -8.87 47.23
CA PHE A 31 11.56 -9.42 45.97
C PHE A 31 12.72 -9.50 44.98
N CYS A 32 12.97 -10.69 44.42
CA CYS A 32 14.10 -10.99 43.54
C CYS A 32 15.44 -10.43 44.08
N GLY A 33 15.71 -10.64 45.37
CA GLY A 33 16.96 -10.24 46.03
C GLY A 33 17.13 -8.75 46.33
N ARG A 34 16.06 -7.93 46.27
CA ARG A 34 16.10 -6.50 46.63
C ARG A 34 14.92 -6.08 47.50
N THR A 35 15.15 -5.16 48.42
CA THR A 35 14.10 -4.55 49.25
C THR A 35 13.17 -3.65 48.42
N ALA A 36 11.91 -3.50 48.84
CA ALA A 36 10.94 -2.63 48.17
C ALA A 36 11.43 -1.17 48.01
N LYS A 37 12.21 -0.66 48.97
CA LYS A 37 12.85 0.66 48.90
C LYS A 37 13.89 0.75 47.77
N SER A 38 14.70 -0.29 47.59
CA SER A 38 15.68 -0.37 46.49
C SER A 38 14.96 -0.43 45.15
N TRP A 39 13.93 -1.28 45.03
CA TRP A 39 13.07 -1.33 43.83
C TRP A 39 12.45 0.02 43.50
N GLY A 40 11.89 0.73 44.48
CA GLY A 40 11.32 2.06 44.28
C GLY A 40 12.36 3.09 43.80
N LEU A 41 13.58 3.07 44.34
CA LEU A 41 14.68 3.94 43.90
C LEU A 41 15.15 3.62 42.48
N ILE A 42 15.25 2.34 42.13
CA ILE A 42 15.62 1.89 40.78
C ILE A 42 14.56 2.29 39.77
N LEU A 43 13.28 2.06 40.10
CA LEU A 43 12.16 2.44 39.24
C LEU A 43 12.10 3.96 39.05
N LEU A 44 12.28 4.74 40.12
CA LEU A 44 12.34 6.20 40.04
C LEU A 44 13.51 6.67 39.18
N PHE A 45 14.70 6.07 39.35
CA PHE A 45 15.87 6.36 38.52
C PHE A 45 15.57 6.11 37.04
N TYR A 46 15.06 4.92 36.69
CA TYR A 46 14.73 4.60 35.30
C TYR A 46 13.59 5.46 34.76
N LEU A 47 12.61 5.83 35.58
CA LEU A 47 11.53 6.73 35.18
C LEU A 47 12.10 8.10 34.77
N VAL A 48 12.93 8.71 35.60
CA VAL A 48 13.54 10.02 35.30
C VAL A 48 14.51 9.91 34.12
N PHE A 49 15.34 8.87 34.10
CA PHE A 49 16.31 8.64 33.04
C PHE A 49 15.63 8.47 31.67
N TYR A 50 14.63 7.59 31.56
CA TYR A 50 13.91 7.38 30.31
C TYR A 50 13.03 8.57 29.94
N ALA A 51 12.49 9.32 30.90
CA ALA A 51 11.76 10.56 30.60
C ALA A 51 12.70 11.60 29.96
N PHE A 52 13.92 11.76 30.48
CA PHE A 52 14.91 12.65 29.88
C PHE A 52 15.36 12.17 28.50
N LEU A 53 15.65 10.87 28.35
CA LEU A 53 16.03 10.28 27.06
C LEU A 53 14.92 10.43 26.02
N ALA A 54 13.66 10.19 26.39
CA ALA A 54 12.51 10.41 25.54
C ALA A 54 12.36 11.89 25.16
N GLY A 55 12.58 12.83 26.10
CA GLY A 55 12.58 14.26 25.82
C GLY A 55 13.64 14.67 24.79
N MET A 56 14.87 14.17 24.94
CA MET A 56 15.94 14.39 23.95
C MET A 56 15.59 13.82 22.57
N PHE A 57 14.99 12.62 22.53
CA PHE A 57 14.54 12.02 21.27
C PHE A 57 13.40 12.81 20.61
N VAL A 58 12.42 13.28 21.38
CA VAL A 58 11.34 14.13 20.86
C VAL A 58 11.91 15.45 20.31
N LEU A 59 12.88 16.05 21.00
CA LEU A 59 13.54 17.27 20.54
C LEU A 59 14.29 17.06 19.21
N THR A 60 15.02 15.96 19.06
CA THR A 60 15.74 15.68 17.79
C THR A 60 14.77 15.42 16.64
N ILE A 61 13.67 14.71 16.88
CA ILE A 61 12.60 14.54 15.90
C ILE A 61 11.93 15.89 15.56
N TRP A 62 11.65 16.74 16.54
CA TRP A 62 11.09 18.07 16.31
C TRP A 62 11.99 18.89 15.39
N VAL A 63 13.28 19.00 15.71
CA VAL A 63 14.24 19.78 14.90
C VAL A 63 14.31 19.23 13.48
N MET A 64 14.33 17.90 13.31
CA MET A 64 14.27 17.28 11.99
C MET A 64 12.99 17.69 11.22
N LEU A 65 11.82 17.65 11.86
CA LEU A 65 10.55 18.02 11.23
C LEU A 65 10.52 19.50 10.78
N LEU A 66 11.18 20.42 11.50
CA LEU A 66 11.32 21.81 11.08
C LEU A 66 12.13 21.99 9.79
N THR A 67 12.95 21.01 9.41
CA THR A 67 13.75 21.06 8.17
C THR A 67 13.03 20.47 6.96
N LEU A 68 11.83 19.92 7.14
CA LEU A 68 11.06 19.27 6.09
C LEU A 68 9.99 20.21 5.54
N ASP A 69 9.84 20.17 4.22
CA ASP A 69 8.72 20.81 3.53
C ASP A 69 7.49 19.89 3.61
N ASP A 70 6.34 20.50 3.92
CA ASP A 70 5.09 19.80 4.12
C ASP A 70 4.40 19.34 2.82
N TYR A 71 4.73 19.97 1.71
CA TYR A 71 4.11 19.79 0.40
C TYR A 71 4.94 18.91 -0.53
N VAL A 72 6.27 19.01 -0.45
CA VAL A 72 7.20 18.33 -1.35
C VAL A 72 8.23 17.49 -0.58
N PRO A 73 8.38 16.19 -0.90
CA PRO A 73 9.43 15.38 -0.29
C PRO A 73 10.81 15.83 -0.76
N LYS A 74 11.75 15.92 0.20
CA LYS A 74 13.14 16.35 -0.02
C LYS A 74 13.91 15.43 -0.98
N TYR A 75 13.71 14.12 -0.87
CA TYR A 75 14.37 13.11 -1.70
C TYR A 75 13.33 12.29 -2.48
N ARG A 76 13.59 12.07 -3.77
CA ARG A 76 12.71 11.34 -4.71
C ARG A 76 13.46 10.28 -5.53
N ASP A 77 14.74 10.09 -5.24
CA ASP A 77 15.67 9.15 -5.90
C ASP A 77 15.22 7.68 -5.80
N ARG A 78 14.45 7.34 -4.77
CA ARG A 78 13.90 5.98 -4.58
C ARG A 78 12.64 5.69 -5.39
N VAL A 79 12.02 6.71 -5.98
CA VAL A 79 10.79 6.60 -6.79
C VAL A 79 10.90 7.39 -8.10
N PRO A 80 11.93 7.12 -8.95
CA PRO A 80 12.14 7.86 -10.19
C PRO A 80 11.13 7.49 -11.29
N HIS A 81 10.60 6.26 -11.24
CA HIS A 81 9.63 5.75 -12.18
C HIS A 81 8.40 5.20 -11.44
N PRO A 82 7.19 5.39 -11.98
CA PRO A 82 5.97 4.92 -11.35
C PRO A 82 5.82 3.40 -11.50
N GLY A 83 5.30 2.78 -10.45
CA GLY A 83 4.79 1.42 -10.54
C GLY A 83 3.43 1.35 -11.23
N LEU A 84 3.08 0.17 -11.75
CA LEU A 84 1.75 -0.14 -12.28
C LEU A 84 1.05 -1.12 -11.34
N VAL A 85 -0.19 -0.82 -10.96
CA VAL A 85 -0.96 -1.66 -10.05
C VAL A 85 -2.35 -1.95 -10.62
N ILE A 86 -2.91 -3.10 -10.24
CA ILE A 86 -4.25 -3.50 -10.66
C ILE A 86 -5.30 -3.33 -9.56
N ARG A 87 -6.57 -3.26 -9.99
CA ARG A 87 -7.76 -3.42 -9.17
C ARG A 87 -8.69 -4.46 -9.82
N PRO A 88 -9.23 -5.40 -9.03
CA PRO A 88 -8.98 -5.61 -7.60
C PRO A 88 -7.51 -6.03 -7.31
N LYS A 89 -7.06 -5.89 -6.06
CA LYS A 89 -5.62 -5.96 -5.68
C LYS A 89 -4.99 -7.35 -5.83
N GLN A 90 -5.82 -8.38 -5.98
CA GLN A 90 -5.42 -9.77 -6.04
C GLN A 90 -4.74 -10.07 -7.37
N LEU A 91 -3.49 -10.51 -7.32
CA LEU A 91 -2.73 -10.92 -8.50
C LEU A 91 -3.14 -12.29 -9.02
N ASP A 92 -3.71 -13.14 -8.16
CA ASP A 92 -4.22 -14.45 -8.53
C ASP A 92 -5.75 -14.43 -8.40
N MET A 93 -6.42 -14.38 -9.54
CA MET A 93 -7.87 -14.30 -9.64
C MET A 93 -8.43 -15.65 -10.04
N LEU A 94 -9.18 -16.27 -9.15
CA LEU A 94 -9.92 -17.50 -9.43
C LEU A 94 -11.39 -17.24 -9.13
N PHE A 95 -12.26 -17.52 -10.11
CA PHE A 95 -13.70 -17.53 -9.89
C PHE A 95 -14.40 -18.47 -10.86
N ASN A 96 -15.57 -18.96 -10.45
CA ASN A 96 -16.51 -19.64 -11.34
C ASN A 96 -17.61 -18.65 -11.78
N ARG A 97 -17.85 -18.55 -13.08
CA ARG A 97 -18.88 -17.68 -13.66
C ARG A 97 -20.29 -18.06 -13.20
N SER A 98 -20.54 -19.34 -12.98
CA SER A 98 -21.82 -19.90 -12.53
C SER A 98 -22.09 -19.64 -11.04
N GLN A 99 -21.10 -19.17 -10.26
CA GLN A 99 -21.21 -18.93 -8.82
C GLN A 99 -21.01 -17.44 -8.46
N PRO A 100 -22.09 -16.64 -8.37
CA PRO A 100 -22.04 -15.20 -8.07
C PRO A 100 -21.30 -14.83 -6.79
N LEU A 101 -21.36 -15.70 -5.78
CA LEU A 101 -20.71 -15.48 -4.48
C LEU A 101 -19.18 -15.42 -4.56
N GLN A 102 -18.55 -16.05 -5.56
CA GLN A 102 -17.09 -16.04 -5.68
C GLN A 102 -16.59 -14.70 -6.24
N PHE A 103 -17.25 -14.17 -7.27
CA PHE A 103 -16.82 -12.92 -7.91
C PHE A 103 -17.42 -11.66 -7.29
N SER A 104 -18.44 -11.78 -6.44
CA SER A 104 -19.03 -10.64 -5.73
C SER A 104 -18.01 -9.83 -4.94
N THR A 105 -17.03 -10.50 -4.32
CA THR A 105 -15.92 -9.83 -3.59
C THR A 105 -15.09 -8.94 -4.51
N TYR A 106 -14.79 -9.39 -5.73
CA TYR A 106 -14.07 -8.58 -6.72
C TYR A 106 -14.91 -7.40 -7.18
N VAL A 107 -16.19 -7.63 -7.48
CA VAL A 107 -17.16 -6.61 -7.89
C VAL A 107 -17.33 -5.53 -6.83
N GLN A 108 -17.52 -5.91 -5.55
CA GLN A 108 -17.64 -4.96 -4.44
C GLN A 108 -16.37 -4.13 -4.24
N THR A 109 -15.20 -4.74 -4.42
CA THR A 109 -13.91 -4.04 -4.36
C THR A 109 -13.77 -3.02 -5.49
N LEU A 110 -14.21 -3.37 -6.70
CA LEU A 110 -14.22 -2.46 -7.85
C LEU A 110 -15.22 -1.31 -7.64
N GLU A 111 -16.44 -1.62 -7.18
CA GLU A 111 -17.49 -0.65 -6.92
C GLU A 111 -17.06 0.38 -5.87
N SER A 112 -16.62 -0.09 -4.70
CA SER A 112 -16.13 0.78 -3.62
C SER A 112 -14.94 1.63 -4.04
N PHE A 113 -14.04 1.08 -4.87
CA PHE A 113 -12.91 1.84 -5.42
C PHE A 113 -13.34 2.95 -6.39
N LEU A 114 -14.37 2.69 -7.20
CA LEU A 114 -14.87 3.61 -8.22
C LEU A 114 -15.80 4.71 -7.68
N GLN A 115 -16.24 4.64 -6.41
CA GLN A 115 -17.08 5.67 -5.79
C GLN A 115 -16.50 7.09 -5.90
N GLN A 116 -15.18 7.24 -5.72
CA GLN A 116 -14.50 8.54 -5.86
C GLN A 116 -14.46 9.08 -7.30
N TYR A 117 -14.70 8.21 -8.29
CA TYR A 117 -14.70 8.55 -9.72
C TYR A 117 -16.11 8.80 -10.26
N ASN A 118 -17.15 8.67 -9.44
CA ASN A 118 -18.52 8.93 -9.85
C ASN A 118 -18.63 10.32 -10.50
N ASP A 119 -19.34 10.39 -11.63
CA ASP A 119 -19.40 11.59 -12.46
C ASP A 119 -19.87 12.82 -11.65
N THR A 120 -20.81 12.64 -10.72
CA THR A 120 -21.29 13.68 -9.79
C THR A 120 -20.22 14.23 -8.85
N GLU A 121 -19.29 13.38 -8.37
CA GLU A 121 -18.17 13.82 -7.54
C GLU A 121 -17.11 14.52 -8.40
N GLN A 122 -16.94 14.07 -9.64
CA GLN A 122 -15.97 14.61 -10.58
C GLN A 122 -16.43 15.93 -11.21
N GLU A 123 -17.72 16.26 -11.21
CA GLU A 123 -18.21 17.59 -11.61
C GLU A 123 -17.64 18.73 -10.73
N ARG A 124 -17.17 18.41 -9.52
CA ARG A 124 -16.50 19.36 -8.63
C ARG A 124 -15.05 19.68 -9.04
N ASN A 125 -14.48 18.87 -9.92
CA ASN A 125 -13.12 19.03 -10.45
C ASN A 125 -13.14 19.85 -11.75
N GLU A 126 -11.98 20.30 -12.24
CA GLU A 126 -11.85 21.18 -13.41
C GLU A 126 -11.83 20.38 -14.72
N ALA A 127 -12.56 20.86 -15.74
CA ALA A 127 -12.54 20.28 -17.07
C ALA A 127 -11.24 20.66 -17.80
N CYS A 128 -10.25 19.76 -17.77
CA CYS A 128 -8.93 20.00 -18.35
C CYS A 128 -8.88 19.72 -19.87
N ALA A 129 -7.95 20.39 -20.55
CA ALA A 129 -7.68 20.16 -21.97
C ALA A 129 -6.81 18.91 -22.17
N ALA A 130 -7.29 17.98 -22.99
CA ALA A 130 -6.59 16.73 -23.31
C ALA A 130 -5.25 16.99 -24.05
N GLY A 131 -4.25 16.15 -23.78
CA GLY A 131 -2.96 16.13 -24.47
C GLY A 131 -1.92 17.16 -23.99
N VAL A 132 -2.28 18.04 -23.06
CA VAL A 132 -1.38 19.08 -22.50
C VAL A 132 -1.24 18.86 -21.00
N TYR A 133 -0.06 19.13 -20.42
CA TYR A 133 0.11 19.07 -18.96
C TYR A 133 -0.73 20.14 -18.28
N PHE A 134 -1.38 19.78 -17.17
CA PHE A 134 -2.14 20.73 -16.36
C PHE A 134 -1.26 21.39 -15.31
N GLU A 135 -0.39 22.26 -15.79
CA GLU A 135 0.52 23.03 -14.95
C GLU A 135 -0.22 24.20 -14.30
N GLN A 136 -0.12 24.29 -12.99
CA GLN A 136 -0.71 25.34 -12.19
C GLN A 136 0.40 26.13 -11.48
N GLU A 137 0.48 27.41 -11.80
CA GLU A 137 1.21 28.39 -11.02
C GLU A 137 0.31 28.88 -9.88
N GLY A 138 0.87 29.20 -8.73
CA GLY A 138 0.10 29.70 -7.59
C GLY A 138 0.96 29.74 -6.34
N GLU A 139 0.49 30.47 -5.35
CA GLU A 139 1.26 30.79 -4.14
C GLU A 139 1.53 29.54 -3.29
N LEU A 140 2.48 29.67 -2.36
CA LEU A 140 2.83 28.57 -1.46
C LEU A 140 1.64 28.21 -0.57
N GLY A 141 1.18 26.96 -0.64
CA GLY A 141 0.07 26.46 0.16
C GLY A 141 -1.31 26.59 -0.48
N GLU A 142 -1.41 27.15 -1.68
CA GLU A 142 -2.68 27.21 -2.41
C GLU A 142 -3.12 25.83 -2.93
N GLN A 143 -4.40 25.51 -2.75
CA GLN A 143 -5.00 24.27 -3.26
C GLN A 143 -4.99 24.27 -4.80
N ARG A 144 -4.41 23.22 -5.36
CA ARG A 144 -4.38 22.93 -6.79
C ARG A 144 -5.67 22.25 -7.20
N LYS A 145 -6.19 22.68 -8.35
CA LYS A 145 -7.35 22.08 -8.99
C LYS A 145 -7.00 20.71 -9.54
N ALA A 146 -7.93 19.76 -9.47
CA ALA A 146 -7.78 18.44 -10.07
C ALA A 146 -8.56 18.36 -11.38
N CYS A 147 -8.04 17.60 -12.34
CA CYS A 147 -8.76 17.30 -13.58
C CYS A 147 -9.82 16.22 -13.33
N GLN A 148 -10.96 16.36 -14.01
CA GLN A 148 -12.03 15.37 -13.96
C GLN A 148 -11.58 14.04 -14.58
N PHE A 149 -11.79 12.93 -13.87
CA PHE A 149 -11.78 11.58 -14.47
C PHE A 149 -13.14 10.93 -14.23
N LYS A 150 -14.02 11.00 -15.22
CA LYS A 150 -15.38 10.46 -15.12
C LYS A 150 -15.37 8.93 -15.15
N ARG A 151 -16.14 8.30 -14.27
CA ARG A 151 -16.33 6.84 -14.23
C ARG A 151 -16.94 6.31 -15.53
N SER A 152 -17.77 7.11 -16.19
CA SER A 152 -18.32 6.80 -17.52
C SER A 152 -17.25 6.59 -18.61
N SER A 153 -16.05 7.14 -18.45
CA SER A 153 -14.93 6.94 -19.40
C SER A 153 -14.46 5.47 -19.49
N LEU A 154 -14.72 4.67 -18.46
CA LEU A 154 -14.41 3.24 -18.43
C LEU A 154 -15.44 2.39 -19.19
N SER A 155 -16.49 3.02 -19.75
CA SER A 155 -17.50 2.38 -20.60
C SER A 155 -18.08 1.11 -19.95
N ARG A 156 -17.96 -0.06 -20.60
CA ARG A 156 -18.48 -1.35 -20.11
C ARG A 156 -17.84 -1.82 -18.81
N CYS A 157 -16.66 -1.31 -18.45
CA CYS A 157 -15.97 -1.62 -17.20
C CYS A 157 -16.25 -0.59 -16.10
N SER A 158 -17.19 0.33 -16.31
CA SER A 158 -17.55 1.35 -15.32
C SER A 158 -18.43 0.82 -14.19
N GLY A 159 -19.16 -0.29 -14.37
CA GLY A 159 -20.19 -0.71 -13.42
C GLY A 159 -21.57 -0.07 -13.65
N LEU A 160 -21.67 0.93 -14.55
CA LEU A 160 -22.93 1.64 -14.85
C LEU A 160 -23.82 0.87 -15.83
N SER A 161 -23.21 0.32 -16.89
CA SER A 161 -23.92 -0.52 -17.87
C SER A 161 -24.02 -1.98 -17.43
N ASP A 162 -23.01 -2.47 -16.71
CA ASP A 162 -22.91 -3.84 -16.21
C ASP A 162 -22.37 -3.80 -14.78
N SER A 163 -23.24 -4.07 -13.81
CA SER A 163 -22.90 -4.06 -12.38
C SER A 163 -21.93 -5.18 -11.98
N THR A 164 -21.72 -6.18 -12.84
CA THR A 164 -20.83 -7.31 -12.59
C THR A 164 -19.45 -7.14 -13.21
N PHE A 165 -19.16 -6.02 -13.88
CA PHE A 165 -17.86 -5.73 -14.49
C PHE A 165 -17.35 -6.85 -15.43
N GLY A 166 -18.26 -7.52 -16.14
CA GLY A 166 -17.99 -8.63 -17.05
C GLY A 166 -17.69 -9.97 -16.39
N TYR A 167 -17.69 -10.06 -15.05
CA TYR A 167 -17.42 -11.31 -14.34
C TYR A 167 -18.51 -12.35 -14.57
N ALA A 168 -19.78 -11.94 -14.62
CA ALA A 168 -20.90 -12.85 -14.90
C ALA A 168 -20.91 -13.36 -16.36
N GLU A 169 -20.32 -12.61 -17.30
CA GLU A 169 -20.18 -13.04 -18.70
C GLU A 169 -19.00 -14.01 -18.91
N GLY A 170 -18.06 -14.07 -17.96
CA GLY A 170 -16.77 -14.75 -18.11
C GLY A 170 -15.72 -13.91 -18.82
N ARG A 171 -15.97 -12.60 -18.97
CA ARG A 171 -15.10 -11.62 -19.63
C ARG A 171 -14.77 -10.49 -18.66
N PRO A 172 -13.97 -10.75 -17.62
CA PRO A 172 -13.78 -9.83 -16.51
C PRO A 172 -13.01 -8.56 -16.93
N CYS A 173 -13.34 -7.45 -16.29
CA CYS A 173 -12.62 -6.19 -16.37
C CYS A 173 -11.60 -6.07 -15.23
N VAL A 174 -10.36 -5.71 -15.57
CA VAL A 174 -9.31 -5.38 -14.61
C VAL A 174 -8.92 -3.92 -14.79
N LEU A 175 -8.92 -3.14 -13.72
CA LEU A 175 -8.51 -1.74 -13.78
C LEU A 175 -7.02 -1.61 -13.50
N LEU A 176 -6.31 -0.89 -14.33
CA LEU A 176 -4.92 -0.52 -14.17
C LEU A 176 -4.80 0.92 -13.71
N LYS A 177 -3.88 1.12 -12.78
CA LYS A 177 -3.61 2.40 -12.15
C LYS A 177 -2.11 2.61 -12.04
N MET A 178 -1.63 3.77 -12.50
CA MET A 178 -0.25 4.18 -12.31
C MET A 178 -0.05 4.76 -10.91
N ASN A 179 1.08 4.50 -10.26
CA ASN A 179 1.42 5.13 -8.99
C ASN A 179 1.73 6.62 -9.19
N ARG A 180 0.98 7.50 -8.51
CA ARG A 180 1.25 8.94 -8.51
C ARG A 180 2.62 9.27 -7.90
N ILE A 181 3.37 10.14 -8.57
CA ILE A 181 4.64 10.72 -8.11
C ILE A 181 4.53 12.24 -8.23
N ILE A 182 4.94 12.95 -7.18
CA ILE A 182 4.85 14.42 -7.15
C ILE A 182 5.78 15.01 -8.22
N GLY A 183 5.25 15.89 -9.07
CA GLY A 183 5.99 16.55 -10.14
C GLY A 183 6.33 15.67 -11.35
N LEU A 184 5.82 14.43 -11.42
CA LEU A 184 6.07 13.55 -12.57
C LEU A 184 5.42 14.12 -13.83
N LYS A 185 6.22 14.22 -14.90
CA LYS A 185 5.78 14.61 -16.24
C LYS A 185 6.36 13.61 -17.25
N PRO A 186 5.61 12.56 -17.62
CA PRO A 186 6.11 11.55 -18.56
C PRO A 186 6.27 12.18 -19.94
N ARG A 187 7.45 12.03 -20.56
CA ARG A 187 7.68 12.47 -21.94
C ARG A 187 7.13 11.43 -22.91
N GLY A 188 6.50 11.86 -23.99
CA GLY A 188 5.74 10.97 -24.89
C GLY A 188 4.30 10.74 -24.39
N ASP A 189 3.62 9.73 -24.93
CA ASP A 189 2.23 9.42 -24.64
C ASP A 189 2.15 8.04 -23.96
N PRO A 190 2.15 7.97 -22.62
CA PRO A 190 2.11 6.70 -21.91
C PRO A 190 0.80 5.96 -22.16
N TYR A 191 0.87 4.71 -22.64
CA TYR A 191 -0.29 3.83 -22.80
C TYR A 191 -0.02 2.45 -22.19
N VAL A 192 -1.10 1.76 -21.82
CA VAL A 192 -1.03 0.39 -21.29
C VAL A 192 -1.10 -0.61 -22.43
N ASN A 193 -0.12 -1.52 -22.48
CA ASN A 193 -0.11 -2.67 -23.37
C ASN A 193 -0.12 -3.96 -22.54
N CYS A 194 -1.19 -4.76 -22.68
CA CYS A 194 -1.35 -6.04 -22.01
C CYS A 194 -1.19 -7.20 -22.98
N THR A 195 -0.43 -8.20 -22.56
CA THR A 195 -0.13 -9.41 -23.33
C THR A 195 -0.34 -10.65 -22.48
N ALA A 196 -0.83 -11.73 -23.07
CA ALA A 196 -0.92 -13.02 -22.39
C ALA A 196 0.36 -13.82 -22.63
N LYS A 197 0.93 -14.42 -21.58
CA LYS A 197 2.10 -15.32 -21.68
C LYS A 197 1.69 -16.70 -22.19
N ARG A 198 1.26 -16.76 -23.46
CA ARG A 198 0.85 -17.98 -24.17
C ARG A 198 1.18 -17.84 -25.66
N GLU A 199 1.26 -18.95 -26.38
CA GLU A 199 1.46 -18.97 -27.84
C GLU A 199 0.32 -18.26 -28.59
N ASN A 200 -0.92 -18.44 -28.14
CA ASN A 200 -2.09 -17.79 -28.74
C ASN A 200 -2.43 -16.50 -27.98
N PRO A 201 -2.43 -15.32 -28.63
CA PRO A 201 -2.79 -14.07 -28.00
C PRO A 201 -4.29 -13.99 -27.74
N ILE A 202 -4.66 -13.43 -26.60
CA ILE A 202 -6.06 -13.17 -26.23
C ILE A 202 -6.42 -11.76 -26.68
N GLN A 203 -7.61 -11.60 -27.25
CA GLN A 203 -8.11 -10.28 -27.59
C GLN A 203 -8.47 -9.51 -26.32
N MET A 204 -7.92 -8.31 -26.16
CA MET A 204 -8.19 -7.43 -25.03
C MET A 204 -8.77 -6.11 -25.52
N GLN A 205 -9.72 -5.57 -24.76
CA GLN A 205 -10.33 -4.28 -25.05
C GLN A 205 -9.98 -3.29 -23.95
N TYR A 206 -9.50 -2.10 -24.34
CA TYR A 206 -9.05 -1.05 -23.43
C TYR A 206 -10.09 0.06 -23.31
N PHE A 207 -10.26 0.60 -22.11
CA PHE A 207 -11.10 1.77 -21.84
C PHE A 207 -10.37 2.75 -20.89
N PRO A 208 -10.25 4.04 -21.22
CA PRO A 208 -10.60 4.70 -22.48
C PRO A 208 -9.88 4.10 -23.71
N SER A 209 -10.34 4.41 -24.92
CA SER A 209 -9.76 3.87 -26.16
C SER A 209 -8.24 4.04 -26.19
N GLU A 210 -7.53 3.04 -26.69
CA GLU A 210 -6.05 2.97 -26.73
C GLU A 210 -5.35 2.87 -25.36
N GLY A 211 -6.08 2.87 -24.24
CA GLY A 211 -5.51 2.65 -22.91
C GLY A 211 -4.46 3.69 -22.51
N ARG A 212 -4.59 4.92 -23.01
CA ARG A 212 -3.66 6.03 -22.76
C ARG A 212 -3.90 6.68 -21.40
N PHE A 213 -2.82 7.10 -20.76
CA PHE A 213 -2.86 8.05 -19.65
C PHE A 213 -2.64 9.46 -20.21
N ASP A 214 -3.71 10.25 -20.27
CA ASP A 214 -3.64 11.61 -20.81
C ASP A 214 -2.71 12.50 -19.96
N LYS A 215 -1.92 13.35 -20.65
CA LYS A 215 -0.99 14.31 -20.03
C LYS A 215 -1.69 15.31 -19.12
N MET A 216 -2.98 15.58 -19.32
CA MET A 216 -3.75 16.53 -18.51
C MET A 216 -3.82 16.15 -17.04
N TYR A 217 -3.65 14.88 -16.69
CA TYR A 217 -3.61 14.46 -15.28
C TYR A 217 -2.25 14.71 -14.60
N PHE A 218 -1.23 15.16 -15.34
CA PHE A 218 0.10 15.42 -14.84
C PHE A 218 0.44 16.91 -14.92
N PRO A 219 1.26 17.45 -13.99
CA PRO A 219 1.88 16.77 -12.85
C PRO A 219 0.96 16.66 -11.62
N TYR A 220 1.27 15.72 -10.73
CA TYR A 220 0.63 15.62 -9.41
C TYR A 220 1.35 16.51 -8.39
N TYR A 221 0.60 17.24 -7.56
CA TYR A 221 1.15 18.24 -6.62
C TYR A 221 1.23 17.79 -5.16
N GLY A 222 0.86 16.55 -4.84
CA GLY A 222 0.88 16.04 -3.46
C GLY A 222 -0.48 16.12 -2.77
N ASN A 223 -0.70 15.30 -1.73
CA ASN A 223 -2.03 15.17 -1.13
C ASN A 223 -2.51 16.47 -0.48
N LYS A 224 -1.59 17.21 0.15
CA LYS A 224 -1.92 18.45 0.85
C LYS A 224 -2.34 19.57 -0.08
N LEU A 225 -1.71 19.66 -1.26
CA LEU A 225 -2.02 20.69 -2.26
C LEU A 225 -3.08 20.23 -3.26
N HIS A 226 -3.36 18.93 -3.38
CA HIS A 226 -4.15 18.37 -4.48
C HIS A 226 -5.16 17.36 -3.94
N GLU A 227 -5.96 17.79 -2.96
CA GLU A 227 -6.80 16.90 -2.13
C GLU A 227 -7.80 16.06 -2.95
N ARG A 228 -8.42 16.67 -3.97
CA ARG A 228 -9.44 16.03 -4.82
C ARG A 228 -8.87 15.33 -6.06
N TYR A 229 -7.55 15.21 -6.15
CA TYR A 229 -6.90 14.56 -7.26
C TYR A 229 -7.20 13.07 -7.32
N VAL A 230 -7.80 12.66 -8.43
CA VAL A 230 -7.97 11.26 -8.79
C VAL A 230 -7.00 10.90 -9.91
N GLN A 231 -6.46 9.68 -9.83
CA GLN A 231 -5.48 9.20 -10.80
C GLN A 231 -6.22 8.65 -12.03
N PRO A 232 -5.75 8.89 -13.26
CA PRO A 232 -6.37 8.30 -14.43
C PRO A 232 -6.29 6.78 -14.36
N LEU A 233 -7.37 6.14 -14.79
CA LEU A 233 -7.51 4.69 -14.81
C LEU A 233 -7.60 4.18 -16.24
N VAL A 234 -7.12 2.96 -16.46
CA VAL A 234 -7.33 2.22 -17.71
C VAL A 234 -7.95 0.88 -17.36
N ALA A 235 -9.14 0.59 -17.85
CA ALA A 235 -9.72 -0.74 -17.75
C ALA A 235 -9.30 -1.61 -18.92
N VAL A 236 -9.00 -2.87 -18.65
CA VAL A 236 -8.76 -3.91 -19.64
C VAL A 236 -9.82 -4.98 -19.47
N LYS A 237 -10.68 -5.12 -20.48
CA LYS A 237 -11.66 -6.21 -20.57
C LYS A 237 -11.03 -7.36 -21.34
N LEU A 238 -10.98 -8.52 -20.69
CA LEU A 238 -10.44 -9.75 -21.28
C LEU A 238 -11.55 -10.44 -22.07
N LEU A 239 -11.42 -10.50 -23.40
CA LEU A 239 -12.42 -11.13 -24.27
C LEU A 239 -12.14 -12.63 -24.39
N LEU A 240 -12.34 -13.34 -23.28
CA LEU A 240 -12.14 -14.78 -23.20
C LEU A 240 -13.18 -15.54 -24.03
N ASN A 241 -12.73 -16.63 -24.64
CA ASN A 241 -13.54 -17.60 -25.37
C ASN A 241 -13.67 -18.91 -24.57
N LYS A 242 -14.51 -19.84 -25.04
CA LYS A 242 -14.74 -21.13 -24.36
C LYS A 242 -13.46 -21.95 -24.18
N GLU A 243 -12.51 -21.83 -25.12
CA GLU A 243 -11.22 -22.52 -25.09
C GLU A 243 -10.27 -22.00 -24.00
N ASP A 244 -10.52 -20.79 -23.50
CA ASP A 244 -9.72 -20.15 -22.46
C ASP A 244 -10.22 -20.49 -21.05
N TYR A 245 -11.45 -20.99 -20.93
CA TYR A 245 -12.03 -21.38 -19.66
C TYR A 245 -11.34 -22.62 -19.08
N ASN A 246 -11.31 -22.69 -17.74
CA ASN A 246 -10.62 -23.72 -16.97
C ASN A 246 -9.09 -23.78 -17.18
N THR A 247 -8.51 -22.78 -17.83
CA THR A 247 -7.05 -22.62 -17.96
C THR A 247 -6.56 -21.43 -17.12
N GLU A 248 -5.34 -21.54 -16.59
CA GLU A 248 -4.68 -20.42 -15.89
C GLU A 248 -4.01 -19.53 -16.92
N LEU A 249 -4.46 -18.28 -17.01
CA LEU A 249 -3.92 -17.29 -17.93
C LEU A 249 -3.04 -16.30 -17.18
N THR A 250 -1.78 -16.21 -17.57
CA THR A 250 -0.85 -15.19 -17.02
C THR A 250 -0.83 -13.99 -17.96
N ILE A 251 -1.30 -12.84 -17.48
CA ILE A 251 -1.36 -11.59 -18.23
C ILE A 251 -0.31 -10.63 -17.68
N GLU A 252 0.49 -10.07 -18.57
CA GLU A 252 1.46 -9.03 -18.26
C GLU A 252 1.08 -7.74 -18.96
N CYS A 253 0.86 -6.69 -18.16
CA CYS A 253 0.58 -5.35 -18.63
C CYS A 253 1.77 -4.45 -18.37
N ARG A 254 2.15 -3.62 -19.35
CA ARG A 254 3.28 -2.69 -19.28
C ARG A 254 2.84 -1.29 -19.72
N ILE A 255 3.50 -0.27 -19.17
CA ILE A 255 3.40 1.09 -19.69
C ILE A 255 4.41 1.23 -20.82
N GLU A 256 3.96 1.69 -21.98
CA GLU A 256 4.77 1.94 -23.19
C GLU A 256 4.51 3.36 -23.71
N GLY A 257 5.21 3.78 -24.76
CA GLY A 257 5.00 5.08 -25.41
C GLY A 257 5.57 6.30 -24.68
N SER A 258 6.35 6.09 -23.60
CA SER A 258 6.97 7.18 -22.83
C SER A 258 8.40 6.85 -22.39
N ASP A 259 9.05 7.81 -21.75
CA ASP A 259 10.37 7.67 -21.10
C ASP A 259 10.32 6.94 -19.75
N LEU A 260 9.14 6.48 -19.33
CA LEU A 260 8.97 5.73 -18.10
C LEU A 260 9.57 4.34 -18.24
N ARG A 261 10.43 3.98 -17.29
CA ARG A 261 10.97 2.62 -17.22
C ARG A 261 9.85 1.63 -16.92
N ASN A 262 9.82 0.54 -17.68
CA ASN A 262 8.80 -0.49 -17.62
C ASN A 262 9.35 -1.91 -17.43
N ASN A 263 10.67 -2.03 -17.25
CA ASN A 263 11.34 -3.29 -17.00
C ASN A 263 12.45 -3.12 -15.95
N ASP A 264 12.34 -3.91 -14.89
CA ASP A 264 13.33 -4.05 -13.84
C ASP A 264 13.26 -5.49 -13.28
N ASP A 265 14.41 -6.15 -13.14
CA ASP A 265 14.48 -7.54 -12.68
C ASP A 265 14.25 -7.67 -11.16
N ARG A 266 14.55 -6.62 -10.40
CA ARG A 266 14.36 -6.58 -8.94
C ARG A 266 12.94 -6.15 -8.60
N ASP A 267 12.41 -5.16 -9.32
CA ASP A 267 11.05 -4.67 -9.12
C ASP A 267 10.11 -5.08 -10.26
N LYS A 268 9.31 -6.13 -10.00
CA LYS A 268 8.32 -6.66 -10.94
C LYS A 268 7.10 -5.75 -11.13
N PHE A 269 6.95 -4.68 -10.34
CA PHE A 269 5.84 -3.73 -10.43
C PHE A 269 6.23 -2.39 -11.06
N LEU A 270 7.52 -2.17 -11.34
CA LEU A 270 8.04 -0.94 -11.92
C LEU A 270 7.64 -0.84 -13.40
N GLY A 271 6.67 0.03 -13.68
CA GLY A 271 6.06 0.23 -15.00
C GLY A 271 5.43 -1.00 -15.66
N ARG A 272 5.28 -2.12 -14.94
CA ARG A 272 4.62 -3.34 -15.38
C ARG A 272 3.88 -4.03 -14.25
N VAL A 273 2.93 -4.90 -14.56
CA VAL A 273 2.24 -5.76 -13.59
C VAL A 273 1.90 -7.08 -14.26
N THR A 274 2.17 -8.19 -13.57
CA THR A 274 1.77 -9.53 -14.01
C THR A 274 0.75 -10.09 -13.03
N PHE A 275 -0.36 -10.60 -13.56
CA PHE A 275 -1.40 -11.24 -12.77
C PHE A 275 -1.89 -12.49 -13.49
N ARG A 276 -2.47 -13.42 -12.73
CA ARG A 276 -2.98 -14.71 -13.18
C ARG A 276 -4.48 -14.73 -13.00
N ILE A 277 -5.19 -15.21 -14.03
CA ILE A 277 -6.64 -15.30 -14.00
C ILE A 277 -7.08 -16.67 -14.50
N THR A 278 -7.98 -17.28 -13.74
CA THR A 278 -8.59 -18.57 -14.05
C THR A 278 -10.09 -18.42 -13.93
N VAL A 279 -10.78 -18.50 -15.06
CA VAL A 279 -12.24 -18.46 -15.14
C VAL A 279 -12.75 -19.89 -15.29
N LYS A 280 -13.50 -20.37 -14.30
CA LYS A 280 -14.16 -21.67 -14.34
C LYS A 280 -15.59 -21.53 -14.86
N GLU A 281 -16.06 -22.55 -15.57
CA GLU A 281 -17.44 -22.67 -16.04
C GLU A 281 -18.29 -23.51 -15.07
#